data_AF-A0A1N6E010-F1
#
_entry.id   AF-A0A1N6E010-F1
#
_cell.length_a   1.000
_cell.length_b   1.000
_cell.length_c   1.000
_cell.angle_alpha   90.00
_cell.angle_beta   90.00
_cell.angle_gamma   90.00
#
_symmetry.space_group_name_H-M   'P 1'
#
loop_
_entity.id
_entity.type
_entity.pdbx_description
1 polymer ?
#
loop_
_entity_poly.entity_id
_entity_poly.type
_entity_poly.pdbx_seq_one_letter_code
_entity_poly.pdbx_strand_id
1 'polypeptide(L)'
;MKKLFNLLFLAFVHFAFSQNINFTDANFKSFLLESNSTNGFVRDLNNNSIKLDQNNDGEIQISEAENVSLISFNGRFGSFNYTVYYFWGHYDNPLTIKDIYSLGGLNNFKNLKVLDCAYAKITTIDFTDLSKLEQVICKKNQINSFTNFQFVKSLRALDCSYNFLETLDLSQSSVNLPDRAYVLFRFNDNNFKSLNLQNGKNTSWCILADWMFCPFSSEAGNMFSTCCYPPKIENNPNLTDLKINCYDFGYPGFAVTNCEVQSTEEIANLIDKIKVSQNKSNGILTIMSPLKIDSYTILDMSGRVLKSEKTDNKNIDISYFNKGVYIIKVETKEGIANLKFIKN
;
A
#
# COMPACT_ATOMS: atom_id res chain seq x y z
N MET A 1 -31.20 -10.84 58.50
CA MET A 1 -30.95 -11.82 57.42
C MET A 1 -31.65 -11.50 56.08
N LYS A 2 -31.84 -10.22 55.72
CA LYS A 2 -32.36 -9.82 54.39
C LYS A 2 -31.39 -8.96 53.55
N LYS A 3 -30.24 -8.58 54.13
CA LYS A 3 -29.17 -7.84 53.42
C LYS A 3 -28.08 -8.73 52.83
N LEU A 4 -28.07 -10.03 53.15
CA LEU A 4 -27.12 -11.00 52.56
C LEU A 4 -27.59 -11.57 51.21
N PHE A 5 -28.88 -11.47 50.88
CA PHE A 5 -29.43 -12.06 49.65
C PHE A 5 -29.19 -11.21 48.41
N ASN A 6 -29.00 -9.89 48.56
CA ASN A 6 -28.71 -8.98 47.45
C ASN A 6 -27.22 -8.95 47.06
N LEU A 7 -26.32 -9.53 47.87
CA LEU A 7 -24.92 -9.71 47.52
C LEU A 7 -24.67 -11.01 46.75
N LEU A 8 -25.57 -11.98 46.84
CA LEU A 8 -25.48 -13.25 46.10
C LEU A 8 -25.99 -13.15 44.66
N PHE A 9 -26.82 -12.15 44.33
CA PHE A 9 -27.27 -11.93 42.95
C PHE A 9 -26.30 -11.09 42.10
N LEU A 10 -25.38 -10.35 42.74
CA LEU A 10 -24.30 -9.61 42.05
C LEU A 10 -23.03 -10.45 41.83
N ALA A 11 -22.93 -11.63 42.46
CA ALA A 11 -21.81 -12.55 42.27
C ALA A 11 -21.99 -13.51 41.08
N PHE A 12 -23.18 -13.55 40.46
CA PHE A 12 -23.53 -14.54 39.42
C PHE A 12 -23.42 -14.02 37.97
N VAL A 13 -22.93 -12.80 37.74
CA VAL A 13 -22.83 -12.20 36.39
C VAL A 13 -21.39 -12.12 35.86
N HIS A 14 -20.39 -12.63 36.59
CA HIS A 14 -18.99 -12.58 36.13
C HIS A 14 -18.51 -13.80 35.33
N PHE A 15 -19.38 -14.79 35.07
CA PHE A 15 -19.17 -15.69 33.93
C PHE A 15 -19.82 -15.07 32.70
N ALA A 16 -19.26 -13.95 32.24
CA ALA A 16 -19.48 -13.51 30.88
C ALA A 16 -18.82 -14.56 29.99
N PHE A 17 -19.56 -15.62 29.62
CA PHE A 17 -19.17 -16.42 28.48
C PHE A 17 -19.11 -15.45 27.30
N SER A 18 -17.90 -15.22 26.80
CA SER A 18 -17.76 -14.45 25.58
C SER A 18 -18.58 -15.14 24.50
N GLN A 19 -19.25 -14.35 23.68
CA GLN A 19 -20.08 -14.90 22.61
C GLN A 19 -19.21 -15.69 21.63
N ASN A 20 -19.72 -16.83 21.17
CA ASN A 20 -19.06 -17.63 20.16
C ASN A 20 -19.10 -16.90 18.81
N ILE A 21 -18.01 -17.00 18.06
CA ILE A 21 -17.93 -16.50 16.69
C ILE A 21 -18.66 -17.47 15.76
N ASN A 22 -19.59 -16.96 14.97
CA ASN A 22 -20.25 -17.73 13.94
C ASN A 22 -19.39 -17.76 12.66
N PHE A 23 -18.81 -18.93 12.35
CA PHE A 23 -18.06 -19.15 11.11
C PHE A 23 -18.96 -19.73 10.03
N THR A 24 -18.93 -19.14 8.84
CA THR A 24 -19.73 -19.63 7.69
C THR A 24 -19.11 -20.85 7.02
N ASP A 25 -17.82 -21.09 7.26
CA ASP A 25 -17.07 -22.23 6.73
C ASP A 25 -16.49 -23.07 7.89
N ALA A 26 -16.97 -24.30 8.01
CA ALA A 26 -16.53 -25.23 9.06
C ALA A 26 -15.05 -25.63 8.93
N ASN A 27 -14.50 -25.65 7.71
CA ASN A 27 -13.09 -25.96 7.49
C ASN A 27 -12.20 -24.78 7.93
N PHE A 28 -12.68 -23.55 7.79
CA PHE A 28 -11.98 -22.38 8.34
C PHE A 28 -11.95 -22.42 9.88
N LYS A 29 -13.08 -22.70 10.53
CA LYS A 29 -13.12 -22.89 11.99
C LYS A 29 -12.18 -24.02 12.43
N SER A 30 -12.25 -25.17 11.77
CA SER A 30 -11.41 -26.34 12.08
C SER A 30 -9.92 -26.00 11.97
N PHE A 31 -9.52 -25.28 10.92
CA PHE A 31 -8.16 -24.79 10.77
C PHE A 31 -7.71 -23.89 11.94
N LEU A 32 -8.57 -22.98 12.39
CA LEU A 32 -8.25 -22.10 13.52
C LEU A 32 -8.10 -22.89 14.84
N LEU A 33 -8.90 -23.94 15.04
CA LEU A 33 -8.81 -24.85 16.19
C LEU A 33 -7.51 -25.67 16.20
N GLU A 34 -6.87 -25.89 15.04
CA GLU A 34 -5.57 -26.57 14.96
C GLU A 34 -4.39 -25.69 15.41
N SER A 35 -4.60 -24.39 15.63
CA SER A 35 -3.55 -23.48 16.10
C SER A 35 -2.93 -23.94 17.42
N ASN A 36 -1.61 -23.79 17.54
CA ASN A 36 -0.89 -24.13 18.77
C ASN A 36 0.38 -23.28 18.92
N SER A 37 1.10 -23.49 20.03
CA SER A 37 2.30 -22.73 20.39
C SER A 37 3.50 -22.90 19.46
N THR A 38 3.43 -23.77 18.44
CA THR A 38 4.58 -24.09 17.58
C THR A 38 4.30 -23.94 16.09
N ASN A 39 3.06 -24.10 15.62
CA ASN A 39 2.77 -24.13 14.19
C ASN A 39 2.70 -22.74 13.52
N GLY A 40 2.57 -21.67 14.31
CA GLY A 40 2.54 -20.30 13.79
C GLY A 40 1.30 -19.96 12.96
N PHE A 41 0.25 -20.77 13.03
CA PHE A 41 -1.01 -20.51 12.31
C PHE A 41 -1.74 -19.30 12.86
N VAL A 42 -1.71 -19.11 14.17
CA VAL A 42 -2.29 -17.96 14.85
C VAL A 42 -1.26 -17.40 15.81
N ARG A 43 -1.09 -16.08 15.83
CA ARG A 43 -0.22 -15.40 16.80
C ARG A 43 -0.94 -14.29 17.56
N ASP A 44 -0.50 -14.11 18.80
CA ASP A 44 -0.98 -13.05 19.67
C ASP A 44 -0.40 -11.66 19.30
N LEU A 45 -0.79 -10.62 20.04
CA LEU A 45 -0.28 -9.25 19.88
C LEU A 45 1.23 -9.10 20.13
N ASN A 46 1.84 -10.06 20.84
CA ASN A 46 3.27 -10.11 21.15
C ASN A 46 4.05 -10.99 20.15
N ASN A 47 3.41 -11.41 19.05
CA ASN A 47 3.97 -12.26 18.00
C ASN A 47 4.34 -13.69 18.47
N ASN A 48 3.76 -14.17 19.57
CA ASN A 48 3.87 -15.56 19.99
C ASN A 48 2.83 -16.41 19.27
N SER A 49 3.22 -17.59 18.80
CA SER A 49 2.26 -18.61 18.36
C SER A 49 1.39 -19.04 19.53
N ILE A 50 0.08 -19.12 19.33
CA ILE A 50 -0.88 -19.46 20.38
C ILE A 50 -1.82 -20.58 19.95
N LYS A 51 -2.36 -21.29 20.95
CA LYS A 51 -3.61 -22.03 20.79
C LYS A 51 -4.76 -21.04 20.90
N LEU A 52 -5.58 -20.93 19.86
CA LEU A 52 -6.67 -19.95 19.82
C LEU A 52 -7.82 -20.34 20.75
N ASP A 53 -8.25 -21.60 20.71
CA ASP A 53 -9.21 -22.17 21.67
C ASP A 53 -8.52 -22.38 23.02
N GLN A 54 -8.61 -21.38 23.89
CA GLN A 54 -7.93 -21.32 25.17
C GLN A 54 -8.61 -22.19 26.22
N ASN A 55 -9.94 -22.32 26.14
CA ASN A 55 -10.73 -23.07 27.12
C ASN A 55 -10.95 -24.54 26.71
N ASN A 56 -10.59 -24.92 25.49
CA ASN A 56 -10.71 -26.26 24.90
C ASN A 56 -12.16 -26.73 24.75
N ASP A 57 -13.11 -25.81 24.53
CA ASP A 57 -14.51 -26.17 24.35
C ASP A 57 -14.89 -26.47 22.89
N GLY A 58 -13.93 -26.35 21.95
CA GLY A 58 -14.14 -26.58 20.52
C GLY A 58 -14.87 -25.44 19.81
N GLU A 59 -15.11 -24.33 20.49
CA GLU A 59 -15.62 -23.08 19.96
C GLU A 59 -14.53 -22.01 19.98
N ILE A 60 -14.67 -20.99 19.12
CA ILE A 60 -13.83 -19.79 19.23
C ILE A 60 -14.72 -18.66 19.69
N GLN A 61 -14.37 -18.00 20.80
CA GLN A 61 -15.14 -16.87 21.31
C GLN A 61 -14.52 -15.52 20.93
N ILE A 62 -15.34 -14.46 20.95
CA ILE A 62 -14.89 -13.08 20.66
C ILE A 62 -13.68 -12.68 21.51
N SER A 63 -13.66 -13.02 22.81
CA SER A 63 -12.53 -12.76 23.71
C SER A 63 -11.22 -13.42 23.29
N GLU A 64 -11.29 -14.57 22.60
CA GLU A 64 -10.09 -15.25 22.10
C GLU A 64 -9.55 -14.55 20.86
N ALA A 65 -10.45 -14.10 19.98
CA ALA A 65 -10.09 -13.32 18.80
C ALA A 65 -9.51 -11.93 19.12
N GLU A 66 -9.85 -11.33 20.27
CA GLU A 66 -9.34 -10.02 20.67
C GLU A 66 -7.82 -9.97 20.79
N ASN A 67 -7.16 -11.07 21.14
CA ASN A 67 -5.71 -11.10 21.33
C ASN A 67 -4.93 -11.51 20.08
N VAL A 68 -5.59 -11.73 18.94
CA VAL A 68 -4.95 -12.21 17.71
C VAL A 68 -4.44 -11.05 16.86
N SER A 69 -3.17 -11.15 16.43
CA SER A 69 -2.57 -10.21 15.48
C SER A 69 -2.24 -10.82 14.11
N LEU A 70 -2.19 -12.15 14.00
CA LEU A 70 -1.83 -12.83 12.76
C LEU A 70 -2.59 -14.13 12.62
N ILE A 71 -3.09 -14.38 11.41
CA ILE A 71 -3.62 -15.67 10.95
C ILE A 71 -2.88 -16.09 9.68
N SER A 72 -2.44 -17.35 9.60
CA SER A 72 -1.69 -17.89 8.47
C SER A 72 -1.94 -19.35 8.20
N PHE A 73 -2.38 -19.64 6.98
CA PHE A 73 -2.67 -20.99 6.53
C PHE A 73 -1.44 -21.89 6.42
N ASN A 74 -0.25 -21.29 6.31
CA ASN A 74 0.99 -22.05 6.11
C ASN A 74 1.92 -22.03 7.33
N GLY A 75 1.71 -21.13 8.30
CA GLY A 75 2.52 -21.02 9.51
C GLY A 75 3.99 -20.65 9.27
N ARG A 76 4.39 -20.43 8.00
CA ARG A 76 5.76 -20.17 7.57
C ARG A 76 6.02 -18.68 7.51
N PHE A 77 6.78 -18.21 8.49
CA PHE A 77 7.25 -16.84 8.59
C PHE A 77 8.73 -16.80 8.94
N GLY A 78 9.46 -15.84 8.38
CA GLY A 78 10.76 -15.44 8.93
C GLY A 78 10.62 -14.36 9.99
N SER A 79 11.76 -13.81 10.39
CA SER A 79 11.82 -12.71 11.36
C SER A 79 11.09 -11.45 10.87
N PHE A 80 10.41 -10.77 11.79
CA PHE A 80 9.84 -9.43 11.58
C PHE A 80 11.00 -8.42 11.45
N ASN A 81 11.08 -7.67 10.35
CA ASN A 81 12.03 -6.55 10.25
C ASN A 81 11.26 -5.25 9.93
N TYR A 82 11.11 -4.42 10.97
CA TYR A 82 10.56 -3.06 11.11
C TYR A 82 9.23 -2.66 10.43
N THR A 83 8.73 -3.30 9.37
CA THR A 83 7.47 -2.87 8.70
C THR A 83 6.58 -3.96 8.09
N VAL A 84 7.09 -5.15 7.76
CA VAL A 84 6.29 -6.21 7.08
C VAL A 84 6.82 -7.60 7.50
N TYR A 85 5.95 -8.62 7.58
CA TYR A 85 6.42 -9.99 7.79
C TYR A 85 7.04 -10.54 6.51
N TYR A 86 8.24 -11.11 6.66
CA TYR A 86 8.88 -11.86 5.59
C TYR A 86 8.22 -13.21 5.51
N PHE A 87 7.63 -13.48 4.36
CA PHE A 87 7.25 -14.82 4.01
C PHE A 87 8.48 -15.50 3.42
N TRP A 88 9.15 -16.35 4.18
CA TRP A 88 10.23 -17.19 3.65
C TRP A 88 9.59 -18.45 3.11
N GLY A 89 9.84 -18.77 1.84
CA GLY A 89 9.45 -20.06 1.29
C GLY A 89 7.97 -20.28 1.03
N HIS A 90 7.22 -19.24 0.61
CA HIS A 90 6.09 -19.45 -0.31
C HIS A 90 6.66 -19.84 -1.69
N TYR A 91 7.43 -20.93 -1.74
CA TYR A 91 7.63 -21.65 -2.99
C TYR A 91 6.25 -21.94 -3.55
N ASP A 92 6.07 -21.88 -4.86
CA ASP A 92 4.77 -22.05 -5.52
C ASP A 92 4.11 -23.43 -5.35
N ASN A 93 4.63 -24.23 -4.42
CA ASN A 93 4.24 -25.57 -4.07
C ASN A 93 3.71 -25.59 -2.62
N PRO A 94 2.41 -25.29 -2.39
CA PRO A 94 1.80 -25.56 -1.09
C PRO A 94 1.92 -27.06 -0.81
N LEU A 95 2.14 -27.44 0.46
CA LEU A 95 2.11 -28.86 0.82
C LEU A 95 0.72 -29.48 0.53
N THR A 96 -0.36 -28.68 0.57
CA THR A 96 -1.74 -29.07 0.22
C THR A 96 -2.61 -27.83 0.00
N ILE A 97 -3.50 -27.81 -1.01
CA ILE A 97 -4.55 -26.79 -1.15
C ILE A 97 -5.59 -27.00 -0.06
N LYS A 98 -6.00 -25.94 0.65
CA LYS A 98 -7.04 -26.05 1.69
C LYS A 98 -8.44 -25.96 1.10
N ASP A 99 -9.33 -26.85 1.51
CA ASP A 99 -10.77 -26.82 1.16
C ASP A 99 -11.54 -25.77 1.98
N ILE A 100 -11.03 -24.55 2.03
CA ILE A 100 -11.66 -23.39 2.67
C ILE A 100 -12.17 -22.46 1.57
N TYR A 101 -13.47 -22.18 1.59
CA TYR A 101 -14.19 -21.40 0.59
C TYR A 101 -14.62 -20.01 1.10
N SER A 102 -14.69 -19.81 2.42
CA SER A 102 -15.05 -18.53 3.03
C SER A 102 -14.29 -18.26 4.33
N LEU A 103 -14.03 -16.98 4.59
CA LEU A 103 -13.46 -16.50 5.85
C LEU A 103 -14.54 -15.88 6.77
N GLY A 104 -15.82 -16.24 6.61
CA GLY A 104 -16.88 -15.66 7.45
C GLY A 104 -16.60 -15.92 8.94
N GLY A 105 -16.77 -14.88 9.75
CA GLY A 105 -16.32 -14.82 11.14
C GLY A 105 -15.02 -14.03 11.34
N LEU A 106 -14.23 -13.79 10.29
CA LEU A 106 -12.95 -13.07 10.36
C LEU A 106 -13.08 -11.63 10.89
N ASN A 107 -14.21 -10.96 10.65
CA ASN A 107 -14.49 -9.60 11.12
C ASN A 107 -14.47 -9.46 12.67
N ASN A 108 -14.50 -10.57 13.41
CA ASN A 108 -14.35 -10.56 14.87
C ASN A 108 -12.89 -10.40 15.33
N PHE A 109 -11.90 -10.58 14.44
CA PHE A 109 -10.47 -10.46 14.72
C PHE A 109 -9.99 -9.02 14.55
N LYS A 110 -10.52 -8.09 15.36
CA LYS A 110 -10.35 -6.63 15.21
C LYS A 110 -8.91 -6.13 15.38
N ASN A 111 -8.03 -6.96 15.96
CA ASN A 111 -6.61 -6.66 16.13
C ASN A 111 -5.69 -7.32 15.09
N LEU A 112 -6.28 -7.98 14.09
CA LEU A 112 -5.54 -8.65 13.02
C LEU A 112 -4.73 -7.64 12.21
N LYS A 113 -3.41 -7.84 12.19
CA LYS A 113 -2.44 -7.08 11.40
C LYS A 113 -2.00 -7.82 10.15
N VAL A 114 -2.00 -9.15 10.20
CA VAL A 114 -1.54 -9.99 9.09
C VAL A 114 -2.53 -11.10 8.82
N LEU A 115 -2.96 -11.20 7.57
CA LEU A 115 -3.74 -12.31 7.05
C LEU A 115 -2.96 -12.99 5.93
N ASP A 116 -2.61 -14.26 6.12
CA ASP A 116 -2.14 -15.16 5.05
C ASP A 116 -3.14 -16.29 4.87
N CYS A 117 -3.95 -16.18 3.83
CA CYS A 117 -4.95 -17.17 3.42
C CYS A 117 -4.66 -17.69 2.01
N ALA A 118 -3.39 -17.77 1.61
CA ALA A 118 -3.01 -18.28 0.30
C ALA A 118 -3.32 -19.78 0.12
N TYR A 119 -3.47 -20.20 -1.14
CA TYR A 119 -3.66 -21.61 -1.53
C TYR A 119 -4.91 -22.28 -0.91
N ALA A 120 -6.04 -21.58 -0.98
CA ALA A 120 -7.36 -22.13 -0.62
C ALA A 120 -8.33 -21.98 -1.80
N LYS A 121 -9.64 -22.02 -1.55
CA LYS A 121 -10.70 -21.90 -2.55
C LYS A 121 -11.62 -20.71 -2.25
N ILE A 122 -11.08 -19.68 -1.60
CA ILE A 122 -11.84 -18.51 -1.16
C ILE A 122 -12.35 -17.74 -2.38
N THR A 123 -13.63 -17.38 -2.37
CA THR A 123 -14.27 -16.65 -3.50
C THR A 123 -14.45 -15.16 -3.23
N THR A 124 -14.56 -14.77 -1.97
CA THR A 124 -14.68 -13.38 -1.53
C THR A 124 -13.95 -13.17 -0.20
N ILE A 125 -13.43 -11.96 0.02
CA ILE A 125 -12.94 -11.54 1.35
C ILE A 125 -13.68 -10.28 1.76
N ASP A 126 -14.28 -10.33 2.94
CA ASP A 126 -14.88 -9.17 3.58
C ASP A 126 -13.94 -8.56 4.61
N PHE A 127 -13.62 -7.28 4.43
CA PHE A 127 -12.69 -6.54 5.27
C PHE A 127 -13.37 -5.68 6.35
N THR A 128 -14.67 -5.92 6.60
CA THR A 128 -15.40 -5.30 7.71
C THR A 128 -14.65 -5.44 9.03
N ASP A 129 -14.47 -4.32 9.74
CA ASP A 129 -13.78 -4.21 11.04
C ASP A 129 -12.29 -4.62 11.07
N LEU A 130 -11.65 -4.85 9.92
CA LEU A 130 -10.23 -5.23 9.82
C LEU A 130 -9.28 -4.03 9.62
N SER A 131 -9.58 -2.91 10.27
CA SER A 131 -8.88 -1.61 10.07
C SER A 131 -7.39 -1.60 10.46
N LYS A 132 -6.94 -2.60 11.21
CA LYS A 132 -5.54 -2.77 11.65
C LYS A 132 -4.71 -3.65 10.72
N LEU A 133 -5.29 -4.19 9.66
CA LEU A 133 -4.53 -4.98 8.69
C LEU A 133 -3.43 -4.13 8.04
N GLU A 134 -2.22 -4.68 8.10
CA GLU A 134 -1.00 -4.15 7.50
C GLU A 134 -0.52 -5.04 6.35
N GLN A 135 -0.90 -6.33 6.35
CA GLN A 135 -0.48 -7.28 5.33
C GLN A 135 -1.56 -8.31 5.01
N VAL A 136 -1.82 -8.51 3.72
CA VAL A 136 -2.79 -9.48 3.23
C VAL A 136 -2.16 -10.30 2.11
N ILE A 137 -2.05 -11.61 2.30
CA ILE A 137 -1.62 -12.57 1.30
C ILE A 137 -2.79 -13.51 1.03
N CYS A 138 -3.40 -13.39 -0.13
CA CYS A 138 -4.53 -14.19 -0.57
C CYS A 138 -4.30 -14.81 -1.95
N LYS A 139 -3.03 -14.99 -2.34
CA LYS A 139 -2.66 -15.55 -3.64
C LYS A 139 -3.17 -16.97 -3.85
N LYS A 140 -3.37 -17.35 -5.11
CA LYS A 140 -3.88 -18.68 -5.53
C LYS A 140 -5.15 -19.06 -4.78
N ASN A 141 -6.18 -18.25 -4.94
CA ASN A 141 -7.54 -18.53 -4.50
C ASN A 141 -8.49 -18.44 -5.71
N GLN A 142 -9.80 -18.32 -5.46
CA GLN A 142 -10.82 -18.11 -6.48
C GLN A 142 -11.50 -16.75 -6.29
N ILE A 143 -10.77 -15.76 -5.75
CA ILE A 143 -11.36 -14.50 -5.31
C ILE A 143 -11.76 -13.67 -6.51
N ASN A 144 -13.02 -13.31 -6.60
CA ASN A 144 -13.54 -12.43 -7.66
C ASN A 144 -13.92 -11.03 -7.15
N SER A 145 -14.01 -10.85 -5.83
CA SER A 145 -14.33 -9.57 -5.22
C SER A 145 -13.77 -9.42 -3.80
N PHE A 146 -13.38 -8.20 -3.47
CA PHE A 146 -13.18 -7.75 -2.09
C PHE A 146 -14.36 -6.86 -1.69
N THR A 147 -14.91 -7.08 -0.50
CA THR A 147 -15.92 -6.19 0.08
C THR A 147 -15.31 -5.39 1.22
N ASN A 148 -15.73 -4.12 1.33
CA ASN A 148 -15.32 -3.23 2.42
C ASN A 148 -13.80 -2.97 2.53
N PHE A 149 -13.06 -3.14 1.43
CA PHE A 149 -11.61 -2.97 1.40
C PHE A 149 -11.16 -1.54 1.77
N GLN A 150 -12.01 -0.54 1.57
CA GLN A 150 -11.76 0.85 1.96
C GLN A 150 -11.52 1.07 3.47
N PHE A 151 -11.83 0.08 4.32
CA PHE A 151 -11.55 0.14 5.76
C PHE A 151 -10.11 -0.24 6.12
N VAL A 152 -9.38 -0.93 5.23
CA VAL A 152 -8.00 -1.36 5.45
C VAL A 152 -7.06 -0.21 5.13
N LYS A 153 -6.85 0.71 6.07
CA LYS A 153 -6.16 2.00 5.82
C LYS A 153 -4.66 2.00 6.13
N SER A 154 -4.15 0.90 6.67
CA SER A 154 -2.77 0.76 7.16
C SER A 154 -1.97 -0.29 6.38
N LEU A 155 -2.46 -0.70 5.19
CA LEU A 155 -1.87 -1.74 4.37
C LEU A 155 -0.50 -1.33 3.86
N ARG A 156 0.47 -2.22 4.06
CA ARG A 156 1.84 -2.12 3.57
C ARG A 156 2.13 -3.15 2.49
N ALA A 157 1.45 -4.29 2.56
CA ALA A 157 1.65 -5.39 1.62
C ALA A 157 0.34 -6.08 1.23
N LEU A 158 0.13 -6.26 -0.08
CA LEU A 158 -0.96 -7.05 -0.64
C LEU A 158 -0.39 -8.03 -1.66
N ASP A 159 -0.71 -9.31 -1.53
CA ASP A 159 -0.54 -10.28 -2.61
C ASP A 159 -1.87 -10.96 -2.89
N CYS A 160 -2.54 -10.49 -3.95
CA CYS A 160 -3.77 -11.07 -4.47
C CYS A 160 -3.58 -11.77 -5.82
N SER A 161 -2.34 -12.16 -6.13
CA SER A 161 -2.02 -12.82 -7.41
C SER A 161 -2.76 -14.15 -7.60
N TYR A 162 -2.96 -14.58 -8.85
CA TYR A 162 -3.64 -15.84 -9.18
C TYR A 162 -5.04 -15.93 -8.58
N ASN A 163 -5.91 -15.00 -8.97
CA ASN A 163 -7.30 -14.91 -8.57
C ASN A 163 -8.17 -14.51 -9.79
N PHE A 164 -9.42 -14.14 -9.56
CA PHE A 164 -10.37 -13.75 -10.60
C PHE A 164 -10.88 -12.32 -10.42
N LEU A 165 -10.10 -11.44 -9.77
CA LEU A 165 -10.51 -10.05 -9.55
C LEU A 165 -10.63 -9.32 -10.89
N GLU A 166 -11.75 -8.65 -11.10
CA GLU A 166 -11.96 -7.74 -12.23
C GLU A 166 -11.73 -6.28 -11.88
N THR A 167 -11.80 -5.95 -10.59
CA THR A 167 -11.56 -4.59 -10.09
C THR A 167 -10.74 -4.62 -8.82
N LEU A 168 -9.87 -3.62 -8.65
CA LEU A 168 -9.15 -3.40 -7.39
C LEU A 168 -8.90 -1.91 -7.20
N ASP A 169 -9.36 -1.38 -6.06
CA ASP A 169 -9.11 0.01 -5.66
C ASP A 169 -8.30 0.05 -4.36
N LEU A 170 -7.06 0.53 -4.47
CA LEU A 170 -6.09 0.67 -3.39
C LEU A 170 -5.96 2.11 -2.89
N SER A 171 -6.77 3.05 -3.39
CA SER A 171 -6.64 4.48 -3.07
C SER A 171 -6.75 4.80 -1.58
N GLN A 172 -7.47 3.97 -0.83
CA GLN A 172 -7.65 4.10 0.61
C GLN A 172 -6.72 3.18 1.43
N SER A 173 -5.96 2.29 0.78
CA SER A 173 -5.34 1.14 1.45
C SER A 173 -4.20 1.50 2.40
N SER A 174 -3.56 2.66 2.22
CA SER A 174 -2.31 3.02 2.93
C SER A 174 -2.33 4.44 3.51
N VAL A 175 -3.52 5.05 3.62
CA VAL A 175 -3.67 6.46 4.01
C VAL A 175 -3.14 6.76 5.41
N ASN A 176 -3.10 5.77 6.31
CA ASN A 176 -2.56 5.94 7.67
C ASN A 176 -1.03 5.81 7.76
N LEU A 177 -0.35 5.45 6.68
CA LEU A 177 1.11 5.35 6.69
C LEU A 177 1.77 6.75 6.60
N PRO A 178 2.99 6.92 7.11
CA PRO A 178 3.75 8.17 6.93
C PRO A 178 3.91 8.57 5.46
N ASP A 179 4.15 9.86 5.22
CA ASP A 179 4.51 10.35 3.89
C ASP A 179 5.79 9.65 3.40
N ARG A 180 5.80 9.27 2.11
CA ARG A 180 6.90 8.53 1.46
C ARG A 180 7.14 7.11 2.01
N ALA A 181 6.20 6.54 2.78
CA ALA A 181 6.24 5.12 3.13
C ALA A 181 6.26 4.25 1.86
N TYR A 182 6.92 3.10 1.95
CA TYR A 182 6.95 2.09 0.90
C TYR A 182 5.84 1.07 1.09
N VAL A 183 5.22 0.69 -0.02
CA VAL A 183 4.19 -0.36 -0.07
C VAL A 183 4.50 -1.35 -1.18
N LEU A 184 4.05 -2.58 -0.99
CA LEU A 184 4.32 -3.71 -1.88
C LEU A 184 3.02 -4.35 -2.32
N PHE A 185 2.72 -4.31 -3.62
CA PHE A 185 1.53 -4.96 -4.15
C PHE A 185 1.89 -5.96 -5.27
N ARG A 186 1.34 -7.17 -5.15
CA ARG A 186 1.35 -8.22 -6.16
C ARG A 186 -0.09 -8.58 -6.51
N PHE A 187 -0.39 -8.57 -7.81
CA PHE A 187 -1.76 -8.74 -8.29
C PHE A 187 -1.81 -9.39 -9.68
N ASN A 188 -0.70 -9.96 -10.15
CA ASN A 188 -0.63 -10.68 -11.43
C ASN A 188 -1.62 -11.85 -11.50
N ASP A 189 -1.92 -12.31 -12.72
CA ASP A 189 -2.81 -13.45 -12.94
C ASP A 189 -4.21 -13.24 -12.31
N ASN A 190 -4.79 -12.09 -12.63
CA ASN A 190 -6.19 -11.73 -12.38
C ASN A 190 -6.88 -11.36 -13.70
N ASN A 191 -8.14 -10.92 -13.66
CA ASN A 191 -8.92 -10.53 -14.84
C ASN A 191 -9.28 -9.04 -14.83
N PHE A 192 -8.35 -8.17 -14.44
CA PHE A 192 -8.65 -6.76 -14.19
C PHE A 192 -9.18 -6.02 -15.43
N LYS A 193 -10.31 -5.34 -15.23
CA LYS A 193 -10.89 -4.33 -16.11
C LYS A 193 -10.59 -2.92 -15.58
N SER A 194 -10.63 -2.74 -14.25
CA SER A 194 -10.26 -1.50 -13.57
C SER A 194 -9.25 -1.76 -12.46
N LEU A 195 -8.21 -0.94 -12.41
CA LEU A 195 -7.15 -1.03 -11.42
C LEU A 195 -6.78 0.37 -10.93
N ASN A 196 -7.13 0.69 -9.68
CA ASN A 196 -6.76 1.94 -9.04
C ASN A 196 -5.68 1.70 -8.00
N LEU A 197 -4.45 2.11 -8.32
CA LEU A 197 -3.27 1.96 -7.47
C LEU A 197 -2.84 3.29 -6.83
N GLN A 198 -3.64 4.35 -6.94
CA GLN A 198 -3.34 5.70 -6.44
C GLN A 198 -3.52 5.82 -4.93
N ASN A 199 -2.61 5.24 -4.16
CA ASN A 199 -2.64 5.28 -2.70
C ASN A 199 -1.83 6.44 -2.08
N GLY A 200 -1.18 7.27 -2.91
CA GLY A 200 -0.33 8.36 -2.45
C GLY A 200 0.98 7.94 -1.78
N LYS A 201 1.39 6.66 -1.89
CA LYS A 201 2.64 6.11 -1.31
C LYS A 201 3.65 5.64 -2.38
N ASN A 202 4.94 5.64 -2.02
CA ASN A 202 6.00 5.11 -2.89
C ASN A 202 5.76 3.63 -3.07
N THR A 203 5.39 3.21 -4.28
CA THR A 203 4.99 1.83 -4.48
C THR A 203 6.09 1.05 -5.19
N SER A 204 6.56 -0.03 -4.55
CA SER A 204 7.46 -0.99 -5.19
C SER A 204 6.61 -2.04 -5.91
N TRP A 205 6.52 -1.90 -7.24
CA TRP A 205 5.67 -2.74 -8.11
C TRP A 205 6.35 -4.08 -8.46
N CYS A 206 6.25 -5.07 -7.57
CA CYS A 206 6.72 -6.42 -7.87
C CYS A 206 5.76 -7.11 -8.85
N ILE A 207 5.90 -6.85 -10.14
CA ILE A 207 5.23 -7.61 -11.20
C ILE A 207 6.33 -8.42 -11.91
N LEU A 208 6.18 -9.74 -11.86
CA LEU A 208 6.95 -10.73 -12.66
C LEU A 208 8.39 -11.02 -12.26
N ALA A 209 8.66 -11.22 -10.96
CA ALA A 209 9.77 -12.10 -10.63
C ALA A 209 9.37 -13.05 -9.49
N ASP A 210 9.76 -14.31 -9.68
CA ASP A 210 9.90 -15.28 -8.61
C ASP A 210 10.38 -14.59 -7.33
N TRP A 211 9.84 -15.01 -6.20
CA TRP A 211 10.18 -14.49 -4.87
C TRP A 211 11.70 -14.40 -4.61
N MET A 212 12.50 -15.13 -5.39
CA MET A 212 13.95 -15.14 -5.38
C MET A 212 14.63 -13.82 -5.81
N PHE A 213 13.97 -12.94 -6.58
CA PHE A 213 14.58 -11.70 -7.11
C PHE A 213 14.01 -10.38 -6.55
N CYS A 214 12.99 -10.46 -5.71
CA CYS A 214 12.48 -9.32 -4.93
C CYS A 214 12.73 -9.54 -3.43
N PRO A 215 13.99 -9.75 -2.98
CA PRO A 215 14.25 -9.94 -1.58
C PRO A 215 13.93 -8.64 -0.84
N PHE A 216 13.19 -8.76 0.25
CA PHE A 216 13.17 -7.78 1.33
C PHE A 216 14.55 -7.70 2.04
N SER A 217 15.69 -7.94 1.37
CA SER A 217 16.99 -7.95 2.04
C SER A 217 17.34 -6.53 2.50
N SER A 218 17.51 -6.42 3.81
CA SER A 218 17.70 -5.23 4.63
C SER A 218 19.04 -4.52 4.43
N GLU A 219 19.48 -4.31 3.20
CA GLU A 219 20.68 -3.52 2.93
C GLU A 219 20.32 -2.29 2.11
N ALA A 220 20.39 -1.16 2.80
CA ALA A 220 20.16 0.18 2.29
C ALA A 220 20.86 0.40 0.94
N GLY A 221 20.08 0.77 -0.08
CA GLY A 221 20.61 1.45 -1.27
C GLY A 221 20.08 0.98 -2.63
N ASN A 222 19.62 -0.26 -2.78
CA ASN A 222 19.32 -0.83 -4.11
C ASN A 222 17.93 -1.48 -4.26
N MET A 223 16.92 -1.03 -3.49
CA MET A 223 15.51 -1.47 -3.67
C MET A 223 14.88 -1.02 -5.00
N PHE A 224 15.51 -0.10 -5.74
CA PHE A 224 14.88 0.59 -6.88
C PHE A 224 14.96 -0.15 -8.22
N SER A 225 15.81 -1.18 -8.38
CA SER A 225 16.14 -1.69 -9.73
C SER A 225 15.54 -3.03 -10.11
N THR A 226 15.10 -3.86 -9.14
CA THR A 226 14.79 -5.27 -9.42
C THR A 226 13.31 -5.59 -9.58
N CYS A 227 12.42 -4.76 -9.03
CA CYS A 227 10.99 -5.09 -8.93
C CYS A 227 10.09 -3.87 -9.15
N CYS A 228 10.32 -3.17 -10.25
CA CYS A 228 9.57 -1.98 -10.64
C CYS A 228 9.08 -2.14 -12.08
N TYR A 229 8.31 -3.20 -12.35
CA TYR A 229 7.60 -3.30 -13.62
C TYR A 229 6.16 -2.84 -13.37
N PRO A 230 5.74 -1.69 -13.90
CA PRO A 230 4.33 -1.29 -13.84
C PRO A 230 3.46 -2.36 -14.53
N PRO A 231 2.17 -2.47 -14.18
CA PRO A 231 1.29 -3.49 -14.75
C PRO A 231 1.19 -3.32 -16.26
N LYS A 232 1.90 -4.17 -17.01
CA LYS A 232 1.90 -4.06 -18.46
C LYS A 232 0.52 -4.42 -19.00
N ILE A 233 -0.04 -3.55 -19.84
CA ILE A 233 -1.31 -3.77 -20.55
C ILE A 233 -1.26 -5.07 -21.36
N GLU A 234 -0.08 -5.42 -21.92
CA GLU A 234 0.11 -6.66 -22.69
C GLU A 234 -0.23 -7.95 -21.92
N ASN A 235 -0.11 -7.93 -20.57
CA ASN A 235 -0.44 -9.06 -19.70
C ASN A 235 -1.87 -8.98 -19.13
N ASN A 236 -2.59 -7.88 -19.40
CA ASN A 236 -3.96 -7.65 -18.92
C ASN A 236 -4.78 -7.07 -20.08
N PRO A 237 -5.09 -7.87 -21.12
CA PRO A 237 -5.75 -7.38 -22.33
C PRO A 237 -7.15 -6.81 -22.09
N ASN A 238 -7.77 -7.15 -20.95
CA ASN A 238 -9.09 -6.67 -20.55
C ASN A 238 -9.05 -5.35 -19.73
N LEU A 239 -7.86 -4.85 -19.38
CA LEU A 239 -7.70 -3.65 -18.56
C LEU A 239 -8.04 -2.40 -19.37
N THR A 240 -9.10 -1.70 -18.99
CA THR A 240 -9.57 -0.49 -19.67
C THR A 240 -9.43 0.77 -18.81
N ASP A 241 -9.31 0.61 -17.49
CA ASP A 241 -9.15 1.71 -16.52
C ASP A 241 -7.96 1.42 -15.60
N LEU A 242 -6.93 2.26 -15.67
CA LEU A 242 -5.74 2.15 -14.83
C LEU A 242 -5.39 3.51 -14.24
N LYS A 243 -5.31 3.57 -12.91
CA LYS A 243 -4.88 4.75 -12.16
C LYS A 243 -3.63 4.40 -11.36
N ILE A 244 -2.59 5.22 -11.48
CA ILE A 244 -1.29 5.05 -10.77
C ILE A 244 -0.83 6.38 -10.16
N ASN A 245 0.03 6.34 -9.14
CA ASN A 245 0.57 7.58 -8.55
C ASN A 245 1.46 8.31 -9.57
N CYS A 246 1.36 9.65 -9.60
CA CYS A 246 2.04 10.47 -10.59
C CYS A 246 3.58 10.47 -10.47
N TYR A 247 4.14 10.16 -9.31
CA TYR A 247 5.60 10.18 -9.09
C TYR A 247 6.26 8.80 -9.22
N ASP A 248 5.48 7.74 -9.46
CA ASP A 248 6.01 6.44 -9.89
C ASP A 248 6.45 6.46 -11.38
N PHE A 249 6.54 7.66 -11.97
CA PHE A 249 6.84 7.94 -13.37
C PHE A 249 8.35 7.99 -13.63
N GLY A 250 8.85 7.20 -14.59
CA GLY A 250 10.27 7.16 -14.96
C GLY A 250 10.74 5.92 -15.75
N TYR A 251 9.88 4.93 -15.99
CA TYR A 251 10.24 3.71 -16.74
C TYR A 251 9.71 3.73 -18.20
N PRO A 252 10.49 3.23 -19.18
CA PRO A 252 10.08 3.17 -20.58
C PRO A 252 8.95 2.14 -20.78
N GLY A 253 7.85 2.56 -21.41
CA GLY A 253 6.79 1.64 -21.89
C GLY A 253 5.35 1.98 -21.48
N PHE A 254 5.11 3.04 -20.71
CA PHE A 254 3.76 3.50 -20.38
C PHE A 254 3.53 4.96 -20.77
N ALA A 255 2.54 5.19 -21.63
CA ALA A 255 1.89 6.48 -21.76
C ALA A 255 0.58 6.41 -20.97
N VAL A 256 0.59 6.85 -19.71
CA VAL A 256 -0.67 7.07 -18.98
C VAL A 256 -1.19 8.44 -19.38
N THR A 257 -2.32 8.46 -20.08
CA THR A 257 -2.97 9.68 -20.57
C THR A 257 -3.78 10.42 -19.50
N ASN A 258 -4.05 9.79 -18.35
CA ASN A 258 -4.88 10.38 -17.27
C ASN A 258 -4.13 10.50 -15.95
N CYS A 259 -2.96 11.17 -15.97
CA CYS A 259 -2.57 11.98 -14.81
C CYS A 259 -3.47 13.24 -14.77
N GLU A 260 -4.79 13.04 -14.74
CA GLU A 260 -5.70 14.12 -14.35
C GLU A 260 -5.54 14.25 -12.84
N VAL A 261 -4.74 15.23 -12.45
CA VAL A 261 -4.63 15.68 -11.06
C VAL A 261 -6.03 16.16 -10.66
N GLN A 262 -6.82 15.27 -10.05
CA GLN A 262 -8.12 15.62 -9.47
C GLN A 262 -7.91 16.29 -8.11
N SER A 263 -7.28 17.46 -8.12
CA SER A 263 -7.65 18.59 -7.27
C SER A 263 -6.81 19.81 -7.67
N THR A 264 -7.47 20.95 -7.86
CA THR A 264 -6.81 22.24 -8.13
C THR A 264 -5.87 22.68 -7.00
N GLU A 265 -6.03 22.16 -5.78
CA GLU A 265 -5.12 22.37 -4.65
C GLU A 265 -3.80 21.59 -4.77
N GLU A 266 -3.80 20.37 -5.31
CA GLU A 266 -2.56 19.60 -5.54
C GLU A 266 -1.72 20.17 -6.69
N ILE A 267 -2.36 20.73 -7.73
CA ILE A 267 -1.68 21.41 -8.83
C ILE A 267 -0.95 22.68 -8.34
N ALA A 268 -1.62 23.50 -7.53
CA ALA A 268 -0.99 24.67 -6.89
C ALA A 268 0.24 24.26 -6.08
N ASN A 269 0.14 23.15 -5.32
CA ASN A 269 1.25 22.58 -4.57
C ASN A 269 2.42 22.04 -5.43
N LEU A 270 2.21 21.73 -6.71
CA LEU A 270 3.29 21.32 -7.63
C LEU A 270 3.98 22.53 -8.29
N ILE A 271 3.22 23.58 -8.61
CA ILE A 271 3.78 24.86 -9.09
C ILE A 271 4.66 25.49 -8.00
N ASP A 272 4.24 25.43 -6.74
CA ASP A 272 5.01 25.94 -5.59
C ASP A 272 6.32 25.17 -5.33
N LYS A 273 6.45 23.95 -5.89
CA LYS A 273 7.68 23.15 -5.80
C LYS A 273 8.71 23.52 -6.86
N ILE A 274 8.36 24.33 -7.87
CA ILE A 274 9.32 24.82 -8.85
C ILE A 274 10.30 25.77 -8.13
N LYS A 275 11.60 25.47 -8.23
CA LYS A 275 12.68 26.27 -7.63
C LYS A 275 13.75 26.55 -8.65
N VAL A 276 14.53 27.60 -8.43
CA VAL A 276 15.70 27.91 -9.25
C VAL A 276 16.96 27.98 -8.39
N SER A 277 18.05 27.46 -8.93
CA SER A 277 19.37 27.53 -8.30
C SER A 277 20.42 27.95 -9.31
N GLN A 278 21.39 28.75 -8.86
CA GLN A 278 22.52 29.13 -9.70
C GLN A 278 23.73 28.29 -9.37
N ASN A 279 24.42 27.83 -10.40
CA ASN A 279 25.75 27.29 -10.24
C ASN A 279 26.77 28.46 -10.14
N LYS A 280 27.39 28.61 -8.96
CA LYS A 280 28.26 29.75 -8.62
C LYS A 280 29.50 29.89 -9.53
N SER A 281 29.91 28.85 -10.25
CA SER A 281 31.13 28.86 -11.06
C SER A 281 30.90 29.06 -12.57
N ASN A 282 29.71 28.76 -13.11
CA ASN A 282 29.52 28.58 -14.56
C ASN A 282 28.49 29.53 -15.21
N GLY A 283 27.84 30.42 -14.44
CA GLY A 283 26.83 31.33 -15.00
C GLY A 283 25.57 30.62 -15.51
N ILE A 284 25.28 29.42 -15.00
CA ILE A 284 24.09 28.63 -15.35
C ILE A 284 23.05 28.74 -14.24
N LEU A 285 21.82 29.05 -14.63
CA LEU A 285 20.62 28.95 -13.80
C LEU A 285 19.90 27.64 -14.12
N THR A 286 19.65 26.83 -13.11
CA THR A 286 18.94 25.56 -13.25
C THR A 286 17.55 25.64 -12.63
N ILE A 287 16.53 25.27 -13.42
CA ILE A 287 15.13 25.11 -12.97
C ILE A 287 14.94 23.69 -12.42
N MET A 288 14.61 23.59 -11.13
CA MET A 288 14.23 22.35 -10.47
C MET A 288 12.70 22.28 -10.47
N SER A 289 12.13 21.42 -11.32
CA SER A 289 10.69 21.26 -11.48
C SER A 289 10.29 19.79 -11.58
N PRO A 290 9.24 19.35 -10.86
CA PRO A 290 8.59 18.05 -11.08
C PRO A 290 7.72 18.03 -12.35
N LEU A 291 7.39 19.20 -12.90
CA LEU A 291 6.56 19.37 -14.09
C LEU A 291 7.40 19.57 -15.35
N LYS A 292 6.83 19.24 -16.51
CA LYS A 292 7.40 19.57 -17.82
C LYS A 292 7.30 21.08 -18.06
N ILE A 293 8.39 21.69 -18.51
CA ILE A 293 8.44 23.12 -18.83
C ILE A 293 8.09 23.30 -20.30
N ASP A 294 7.18 24.22 -20.59
CA ASP A 294 6.85 24.60 -21.97
C ASP A 294 7.64 25.85 -22.38
N SER A 295 7.80 26.79 -21.45
CA SER A 295 8.58 28.01 -21.70
C SER A 295 9.11 28.64 -20.41
N TYR A 296 10.07 29.55 -20.58
CA TYR A 296 10.46 30.47 -19.53
C TYR A 296 10.67 31.89 -20.07
N THR A 297 10.53 32.87 -19.19
CA THR A 297 10.84 34.28 -19.44
C THR A 297 11.63 34.85 -18.25
N ILE A 298 12.77 35.48 -18.51
CA ILE A 298 13.54 36.18 -17.48
C ILE A 298 13.36 37.68 -17.64
N LEU A 299 13.02 38.33 -16.54
CA LEU A 299 12.75 39.76 -16.40
C LEU A 299 13.75 40.39 -15.43
N ASP A 300 14.12 41.64 -15.68
CA ASP A 300 14.71 42.47 -14.62
C ASP A 300 13.63 43.01 -13.66
N MET A 301 14.07 43.69 -12.59
CA MET A 301 13.16 44.25 -11.57
C MET A 301 12.26 45.39 -12.09
N SER A 302 12.51 45.92 -13.28
CA SER A 302 11.62 46.89 -13.95
C SER A 302 10.55 46.22 -14.82
N GLY A 303 10.59 44.89 -14.93
CA GLY A 303 9.67 44.11 -15.77
C GLY A 303 10.11 43.99 -17.23
N ARG A 304 11.32 44.43 -17.59
CA ARG A 304 11.84 44.29 -18.95
C ARG A 304 12.31 42.86 -19.18
N VAL A 305 11.89 42.28 -20.32
CA VAL A 305 12.29 40.94 -20.76
C VAL A 305 13.75 40.94 -21.22
N LEU A 306 14.56 40.06 -20.63
CA LEU A 306 15.97 39.85 -20.97
C LEU A 306 16.20 38.57 -21.76
N LYS A 307 15.36 37.54 -21.55
CA LYS A 307 15.40 36.28 -22.28
C LYS A 307 14.02 35.61 -22.26
N SER A 308 13.62 34.98 -23.34
CA SER A 308 12.43 34.13 -23.39
C SER A 308 12.62 33.00 -24.39
N GLU A 309 12.21 31.79 -24.04
CA GLU A 309 12.39 30.62 -24.89
C GLU A 309 11.29 29.59 -24.65
N LYS A 310 10.82 28.93 -25.72
CA LYS A 310 9.93 27.76 -25.64
C LYS A 310 10.78 26.50 -25.70
N THR A 311 11.02 25.89 -24.55
CA THR A 311 11.95 24.77 -24.39
C THR A 311 11.65 24.01 -23.11
N ASP A 312 11.94 22.71 -23.09
CA ASP A 312 11.94 21.89 -21.89
C ASP A 312 13.33 21.82 -21.21
N ASN A 313 14.32 22.53 -21.77
CA ASN A 313 15.65 22.61 -21.20
C ASN A 313 15.65 23.37 -19.86
N LYS A 314 16.12 22.70 -18.81
CA LYS A 314 16.16 23.21 -17.43
C LYS A 314 17.39 24.06 -17.12
N ASN A 315 18.39 24.10 -18.00
CA ASN A 315 19.64 24.82 -17.80
C ASN A 315 19.71 26.05 -18.70
N ILE A 316 19.76 27.23 -18.08
CA ILE A 316 19.74 28.51 -18.76
C ILE A 316 21.08 29.19 -18.55
N ASP A 317 21.79 29.48 -19.63
CA ASP A 317 22.96 30.35 -19.60
C ASP A 317 22.52 31.79 -19.29
N ILE A 318 23.06 32.32 -18.19
CA ILE A 318 22.91 33.70 -17.70
C ILE A 318 24.29 34.35 -17.46
N SER A 319 25.36 33.81 -18.06
CA SER A 319 26.73 34.33 -17.92
C SER A 319 26.87 35.77 -18.39
N TYR A 320 26.07 36.17 -19.37
CA TYR A 320 26.02 37.50 -19.97
C TYR A 320 25.11 38.48 -19.21
N PHE A 321 24.44 38.05 -18.14
CA PHE A 321 23.65 38.95 -17.30
C PHE A 321 24.56 39.70 -16.32
N ASN A 322 24.27 40.99 -16.14
CA ASN A 322 24.91 41.79 -15.10
C ASN A 322 24.57 41.25 -13.70
N LYS A 323 25.36 41.65 -12.70
CA LYS A 323 25.03 41.33 -11.30
C LYS A 323 23.75 42.05 -10.90
N GLY A 324 22.84 41.36 -10.26
CA GLY A 324 21.54 41.93 -9.93
C GLY A 324 20.48 40.91 -9.54
N VAL A 325 19.30 41.43 -9.22
CA VAL A 325 18.11 40.62 -8.90
C VAL A 325 17.25 40.50 -10.14
N TYR A 326 16.74 39.29 -10.39
CA TYR A 326 15.93 38.96 -11.54
C TYR A 326 14.71 38.14 -11.13
N ILE A 327 13.68 38.20 -11.97
CA ILE A 327 12.50 37.34 -11.88
C ILE A 327 12.52 36.39 -13.07
N ILE A 328 12.32 35.10 -12.83
CA ILE A 328 12.05 34.12 -13.86
C ILE A 328 10.61 33.63 -13.73
N LYS A 329 9.88 33.77 -14.82
CA LYS A 329 8.55 33.20 -15.03
C LYS A 329 8.73 31.86 -15.76
N VAL A 330 8.25 30.78 -15.17
CA VAL A 330 8.29 29.43 -15.77
C VAL A 330 6.86 29.01 -16.07
N GLU A 331 6.58 28.67 -17.32
CA GLU A 331 5.25 28.26 -17.78
C GLU A 331 5.22 26.75 -18.05
N THR A 332 4.19 26.09 -17.52
CA THR A 332 3.87 24.70 -17.75
C THR A 332 2.40 24.60 -18.18
N LYS A 333 1.96 23.41 -18.60
CA LYS A 333 0.53 23.17 -18.90
C LYS A 333 -0.38 23.39 -17.69
N GLU A 334 0.17 23.21 -16.50
CA GLU A 334 -0.54 23.23 -15.23
C GLU A 334 -0.54 24.63 -14.57
N GLY A 335 0.33 25.54 -14.98
CA GLY A 335 0.35 26.91 -14.44
C GLY A 335 1.65 27.67 -14.63
N ILE A 336 1.80 28.76 -13.87
CA ILE A 336 2.92 29.70 -13.97
C ILE A 336 3.58 29.86 -12.60
N ALA A 337 4.87 29.54 -12.51
CA ALA A 337 5.69 29.87 -11.34
C ALA A 337 6.47 31.18 -11.56
N ASN A 338 6.44 32.07 -10.57
CA ASN A 338 7.22 33.31 -10.57
C ASN A 338 8.29 33.23 -9.47
N LEU A 339 9.56 33.17 -9.86
CA LEU A 339 10.67 32.94 -8.94
C LEU A 339 11.68 34.07 -9.02
N LYS A 340 12.22 34.46 -7.87
CA LYS A 340 13.28 35.45 -7.77
C LYS A 340 14.63 34.75 -7.65
N PHE A 341 15.63 35.25 -8.38
CA PHE A 341 17.02 34.82 -8.22
C PHE A 341 17.97 36.01 -8.23
N ILE A 342 19.17 35.83 -7.67
CA ILE A 342 20.21 36.85 -7.59
C ILE A 342 21.42 36.37 -8.39
N LYS A 343 21.80 37.08 -9.44
CA LYS A 343 23.09 36.90 -10.12
C LYS A 343 24.16 37.65 -9.32
N ASN A 344 25.06 36.87 -8.71
CA ASN A 344 26.24 37.39 -8.02
C ASN A 344 27.43 37.65 -8.95
#